data_AF-A0A9X2G8R5-F1
#
_entry.id   AF-A0A9X2G8R5-F1
#
_cell.length_a   1.000
_cell.length_b   1.000
_cell.length_c   1.000
_cell.angle_alpha   90.00
_cell.angle_beta   90.00
_cell.angle_gamma   90.00
#
_symmetry.space_group_name_H-M   'P 1'
#
loop_
_entity.id
_entity.type
_entity.pdbx_description
1 polymer ?
#
loop_
_entity_poly.entity_id
_entity_poly.type
_entity_poly.pdbx_seq_one_letter_code
_entity_poly.pdbx_strand_id
1 'polypeptide(L)'
;MMAAVRSAIQPAWLGADPTQFQGEAARRLLTQFPPRTRPSTWSATEETQQEVLARIDRPPMRARVKTTHEGRRYGARWILSWLETFPGTTWQDRWQVSPANDLGFRWVDPVMAWMSEHGEKPREEGLRSGLLCLLVADVIRPDLEFMLKIVRSKYWREAVVQHRDPAGFARIEESADPVLLASRLGLLACSQIATIAVAKGGRSRRRHSWRLP
;
A
#
# COMPACT_ATOMS: atom_id res chain seq x y z
N MET A 1 -28.56 -36.07 -25.01
CA MET A 1 -27.25 -36.03 -25.69
C MET A 1 -27.03 -34.61 -26.20
N MET A 2 -26.33 -33.77 -25.42
CA MET A 2 -26.01 -32.38 -25.74
C MET A 2 -24.69 -32.04 -25.05
N ALA A 3 -23.70 -31.66 -25.85
CA ALA A 3 -22.31 -31.42 -25.47
C ALA A 3 -22.13 -30.13 -24.66
N ALA A 4 -21.15 -30.12 -23.76
CA ALA A 4 -20.51 -28.90 -23.30
C ALA A 4 -19.01 -29.16 -23.11
N VAL A 5 -18.24 -28.79 -24.13
CA VAL A 5 -16.78 -28.66 -24.09
C VAL A 5 -16.43 -27.65 -23.00
N ARG A 6 -15.97 -28.12 -21.84
CA ARG A 6 -15.21 -27.28 -20.90
C ARG A 6 -13.75 -27.31 -21.34
N SER A 7 -13.42 -26.46 -22.31
CA SER A 7 -12.03 -26.10 -22.58
C SER A 7 -11.52 -25.31 -21.37
N ALA A 8 -10.91 -26.02 -20.42
CA ALA A 8 -10.15 -25.40 -19.35
C ALA A 8 -8.95 -24.71 -19.99
N ILE A 9 -9.02 -23.39 -20.14
CA ILE A 9 -7.84 -22.57 -20.37
C ILE A 9 -7.00 -22.69 -19.10
N GLN A 10 -6.09 -23.66 -19.08
CA GLN A 10 -5.01 -23.69 -18.10
C GLN A 10 -4.12 -22.47 -18.38
N PRO A 11 -3.96 -21.53 -17.44
CA PRO A 11 -3.01 -20.44 -17.65
C PRO A 11 -1.60 -21.02 -17.75
N ALA A 12 -0.87 -20.64 -18.81
CA ALA A 12 0.48 -21.08 -19.17
C ALA A 12 1.58 -20.86 -18.10
N TRP A 13 1.21 -20.33 -16.94
CA TRP A 13 2.10 -20.00 -15.84
C TRP A 13 2.20 -21.12 -14.78
N LEU A 14 1.39 -22.19 -14.90
CA LEU A 14 1.36 -23.32 -13.97
C LEU A 14 2.62 -24.23 -13.99
N GLY A 15 3.64 -23.89 -14.77
CA GLY A 15 4.93 -24.59 -14.78
C GLY A 15 6.15 -23.70 -15.01
N ALA A 16 5.98 -22.37 -15.01
CA ALA A 16 7.10 -21.46 -15.21
C ALA A 16 7.86 -21.27 -13.89
N ASP A 17 9.17 -21.53 -13.89
CA ASP A 17 10.04 -21.10 -12.80
C ASP A 17 9.93 -19.56 -12.69
N PRO A 18 9.59 -19.00 -11.52
CA PRO A 18 9.47 -17.55 -11.33
C PRO A 18 10.72 -16.77 -11.75
N THR A 19 11.88 -17.44 -11.84
CA THR A 19 13.16 -16.85 -12.26
C THR A 19 13.38 -16.87 -13.78
N GLN A 20 12.53 -17.50 -14.59
CA GLN A 20 12.69 -17.66 -16.04
C GLN A 20 12.25 -16.46 -16.89
N PHE A 21 11.66 -15.42 -16.31
CA PHE A 21 11.34 -14.19 -17.06
C PHE A 21 12.58 -13.32 -17.25
N GLN A 22 13.55 -13.80 -18.03
CA GLN A 22 14.69 -13.01 -18.48
C GLN A 22 14.58 -12.72 -19.99
N GLY A 23 15.01 -11.53 -20.41
CA GLY A 23 15.03 -11.16 -21.82
C GLY A 23 13.66 -10.83 -22.43
N GLU A 24 13.32 -11.48 -23.55
CA GLU A 24 12.16 -11.14 -24.38
C GLU A 24 10.81 -11.32 -23.68
N ALA A 25 10.65 -12.34 -22.84
CA ALA A 25 9.42 -12.57 -22.10
C ALA A 25 9.12 -11.41 -21.13
N ALA A 26 10.15 -10.93 -20.43
CA ALA A 26 10.04 -9.75 -19.58
C ALA A 26 9.74 -8.48 -20.39
N ARG A 27 10.38 -8.30 -21.56
CA ARG A 27 10.08 -7.18 -22.47
C ARG A 27 8.64 -7.21 -22.96
N ARG A 28 8.12 -8.36 -23.39
CA ARG A 28 6.72 -8.51 -23.81
C ARG A 28 5.75 -8.17 -22.68
N LEU A 29 6.04 -8.62 -21.47
CA LEU A 29 5.24 -8.27 -20.29
C LEU A 29 5.28 -6.76 -20.00
N LEU A 30 6.43 -6.10 -20.12
CA LEU A 30 6.54 -4.65 -19.94
C LEU A 30 5.83 -3.85 -21.03
N THR A 31 5.79 -4.36 -22.27
CA THR A 31 5.00 -3.76 -23.35
C THR A 31 3.50 -3.93 -23.10
N GLN A 32 3.07 -5.10 -22.65
CA GLN A 32 1.67 -5.39 -22.37
C GLN A 32 1.16 -4.68 -21.10
N PHE A 33 2.03 -4.55 -20.10
CA PHE A 33 1.75 -3.95 -18.79
C PHE A 33 2.78 -2.84 -18.51
N PRO A 34 2.61 -1.66 -19.13
CA PRO A 34 3.53 -0.55 -18.93
C PRO A 34 3.59 -0.16 -17.44
N PRO A 35 4.75 0.33 -16.95
CA PRO A 35 4.90 0.77 -15.57
C PRO A 35 3.81 1.77 -15.15
N ARG A 36 3.24 1.57 -13.96
CA ARG A 36 2.25 2.52 -13.44
C ARG A 36 2.91 3.88 -13.17
N THR A 37 2.41 4.91 -13.83
CA THR A 37 2.74 6.29 -13.49
C THR A 37 2.21 6.61 -12.11
N ARG A 38 3.05 7.21 -11.27
CA ARG A 38 2.66 7.67 -9.94
C ARG A 38 2.29 9.14 -10.06
N PRO A 39 1.03 9.53 -9.82
CA PRO A 39 0.66 10.95 -9.82
C PRO A 39 1.38 11.65 -8.67
N SER A 40 1.75 12.92 -8.88
CA SER A 40 2.41 13.76 -7.88
C SER A 40 1.42 14.32 -6.84
N THR A 41 0.15 14.51 -7.20
CA THR A 41 -0.92 14.95 -6.29
C THR A 41 -2.22 14.16 -6.52
N TRP A 42 -3.07 14.05 -5.49
CA TRP A 42 -4.45 13.60 -5.53
C TRP A 42 -5.24 14.14 -4.32
N SER A 43 -6.56 14.02 -4.31
CA SER A 43 -7.40 14.70 -3.30
C SER A 43 -6.99 14.50 -1.84
N ALA A 44 -6.52 13.31 -1.47
CA ALA A 44 -6.13 13.00 -0.10
C ALA A 44 -4.78 13.61 0.32
N THR A 45 -3.91 13.99 -0.62
CA THR A 45 -2.65 14.68 -0.29
C THR A 45 -2.83 16.17 -0.04
N GLU A 46 -3.98 16.73 -0.43
CA GLU A 46 -4.33 18.15 -0.29
C GLU A 46 -5.18 18.43 0.96
N GLU A 47 -5.63 17.39 1.67
CA GLU A 47 -6.37 17.52 2.92
C GLU A 47 -5.53 18.21 4.01
N THR A 48 -6.17 18.98 4.88
CA THR A 48 -5.55 19.49 6.10
C THR A 48 -5.27 18.39 7.11
N GLN A 49 -4.41 18.65 8.09
CA GLN A 49 -4.14 17.68 9.18
C GLN A 49 -5.43 17.29 9.90
N GLN A 50 -6.32 18.25 10.15
CA GLN A 50 -7.59 18.05 10.83
C GLN A 50 -8.53 17.14 10.03
N GLU A 51 -8.60 17.32 8.71
CA GLU A 51 -9.41 16.47 7.83
C GLU A 51 -8.90 15.02 7.80
N VAL A 52 -7.57 14.84 7.71
CA VAL A 52 -6.96 13.51 7.77
C VAL A 52 -7.28 12.81 9.10
N LEU A 53 -7.14 13.52 10.23
CA LEU A 53 -7.45 12.96 11.55
C LEU A 53 -8.94 12.66 11.71
N ALA A 54 -9.82 13.55 11.24
CA ALA A 54 -11.27 13.33 11.26
C ALA A 54 -11.67 12.10 10.43
N ARG A 55 -10.96 11.83 9.32
CA ARG A 55 -11.15 10.60 8.53
C ARG A 55 -10.65 9.36 9.27
N ILE A 56 -9.52 9.43 9.98
CA ILE A 56 -9.01 8.34 10.82
C ILE A 56 -10.02 8.00 11.94
N ASP A 57 -10.76 9.00 12.42
CA ASP A 57 -11.76 8.87 13.48
C ASP A 57 -13.07 8.19 13.02
N ARG A 58 -13.23 7.90 11.72
CA ARG A 58 -14.45 7.31 11.12
C ARG A 58 -14.19 5.94 10.47
N PRO A 59 -15.19 5.05 10.39
CA PRO A 59 -15.09 3.83 9.58
C PRO A 59 -14.78 4.14 8.10
N PRO A 60 -14.03 3.29 7.38
CA PRO A 60 -13.48 2.02 7.86
C PRO A 60 -12.17 2.19 8.67
N MET A 61 -11.59 3.38 8.76
CA MET A 61 -10.26 3.61 9.35
C MET A 61 -10.23 3.52 10.88
N ARG A 62 -11.35 3.84 11.52
CA ARG A 62 -11.51 3.76 12.98
C ARG A 62 -11.29 2.32 13.45
N ALA A 63 -10.23 2.11 14.22
CA ALA A 63 -9.99 0.81 14.85
C ALA A 63 -11.07 0.54 15.93
N ARG A 64 -11.49 -0.73 16.03
CA ARG A 64 -12.50 -1.15 17.03
C ARG A 64 -11.95 -1.08 18.46
N VAL A 65 -10.67 -1.41 18.62
CA VAL A 65 -9.98 -1.35 19.92
C VAL A 65 -9.54 0.08 20.20
N LYS A 66 -9.96 0.63 21.35
CA LYS A 66 -9.70 2.03 21.76
C LYS A 66 -8.21 2.38 21.76
N THR A 67 -7.39 1.57 22.44
CA THR A 67 -5.94 1.82 22.55
C THR A 67 -5.23 1.79 21.19
N THR A 68 -5.62 0.86 20.31
CA THR A 68 -5.13 0.81 18.93
C THR A 68 -5.53 2.06 18.14
N HIS A 69 -6.77 2.53 18.30
CA HIS A 69 -7.24 3.74 17.64
C HIS A 69 -6.48 4.98 18.12
N GLU A 70 -6.29 5.12 19.43
CA GLU A 70 -5.53 6.21 20.03
C GLU A 70 -4.08 6.21 19.56
N GLY A 71 -3.43 5.04 19.47
CA GLY A 71 -2.07 4.90 18.94
C GLY A 71 -1.96 5.33 17.48
N ARG A 72 -2.89 4.88 16.62
CA ARG A 72 -2.97 5.26 15.19
C ARG A 72 -3.16 6.77 15.03
N ARG A 73 -4.13 7.35 15.74
CA ARG A 73 -4.43 8.78 15.71
C ARG A 73 -3.27 9.61 16.24
N TYR A 74 -2.63 9.15 17.32
CA TYR A 74 -1.44 9.77 17.88
C TYR A 74 -0.29 9.81 16.90
N GLY A 75 0.06 8.67 16.30
CA GLY A 75 1.17 8.61 15.35
C GLY A 75 0.91 9.44 14.10
N ALA A 76 -0.30 9.36 13.54
CA ALA A 76 -0.68 10.12 12.35
C ALA A 76 -0.55 11.63 12.60
N ARG A 77 -1.03 12.13 13.75
CA ARG A 77 -0.92 13.55 14.10
C ARG A 77 0.54 14.00 14.14
N TRP A 78 1.39 13.27 14.86
CA TRP A 78 2.80 13.65 15.04
C TRP A 78 3.61 13.58 13.74
N ILE A 79 3.35 12.57 12.90
CA ILE A 79 3.97 12.48 11.58
C ILE A 79 3.53 13.66 10.71
N LEU A 80 2.24 14.00 10.68
CA LEU A 80 1.76 15.12 9.88
C LEU A 80 2.34 16.46 10.36
N SER A 81 2.35 16.72 11.67
CA SER A 81 2.98 17.94 12.21
C SER A 81 4.49 17.98 11.95
N TRP A 82 5.18 16.84 11.96
CA TRP A 82 6.58 16.78 11.53
C TRP A 82 6.72 17.11 10.03
N LEU A 83 5.85 16.56 9.18
CA LEU A 83 5.83 16.85 7.74
C LEU A 83 5.52 18.32 7.44
N GLU A 84 4.76 19.02 8.29
CA GLU A 84 4.50 20.45 8.15
C GLU A 84 5.77 21.32 8.20
N THR A 85 6.86 20.80 8.77
CA THR A 85 8.16 21.49 8.83
C THR A 85 8.91 21.50 7.48
N PHE A 86 8.53 20.65 6.53
CA PHE A 86 9.14 20.59 5.20
C PHE A 86 8.35 21.42 4.18
N PRO A 87 9.02 22.04 3.19
CA PRO A 87 8.32 22.78 2.14
C PRO A 87 7.47 21.83 1.27
N GLY A 88 6.33 22.33 0.81
CA GLY A 88 5.44 21.58 -0.08
C GLY A 88 3.98 22.00 0.06
N THR A 89 3.23 21.88 -1.03
CA THR A 89 1.79 22.20 -1.07
C THR A 89 0.93 21.03 -0.61
N THR A 90 1.42 19.81 -0.79
CA THR A 90 0.71 18.58 -0.45
C THR A 90 1.49 17.75 0.58
N TRP A 91 0.82 16.81 1.25
CA TRP A 91 1.50 15.82 2.09
C TRP A 91 2.50 14.98 1.30
N GLN A 92 2.23 14.73 0.02
CA GLN A 92 3.16 13.99 -0.82
C GLN A 92 4.44 14.77 -1.09
N ASP A 93 4.35 16.07 -1.39
CA ASP A 93 5.53 16.94 -1.58
C ASP A 93 6.40 16.94 -0.32
N ARG A 94 5.78 17.17 0.83
CA ARG A 94 6.45 17.21 2.14
C ARG A 94 7.12 15.89 2.47
N TRP A 95 6.47 14.76 2.18
CA TRP A 95 7.08 13.44 2.33
C TRP A 95 8.30 13.26 1.43
N GLN A 96 8.24 13.69 0.17
CA GLN A 96 9.36 13.54 -0.78
C GLN A 96 10.58 14.38 -0.41
N VAL A 97 10.37 15.55 0.20
CA VAL A 97 11.47 16.40 0.70
C VAL A 97 12.02 15.90 2.05
N SER A 98 11.20 15.19 2.82
CA SER A 98 11.63 14.62 4.11
C SER A 98 12.69 13.51 3.92
N PRO A 99 13.57 13.28 4.91
CA PRO A 99 14.58 12.22 4.86
C PRO A 99 13.99 10.80 5.01
N ALA A 100 12.67 10.66 5.19
CA ALA A 100 12.05 9.39 5.54
C ALA A 100 12.28 8.29 4.49
N ASN A 101 12.20 8.62 3.20
CA ASN A 101 12.37 7.66 2.11
C ASN A 101 13.74 6.96 2.16
N ASP A 102 14.81 7.73 2.41
CA ASP A 102 16.18 7.23 2.38
C ASP A 102 16.52 6.39 3.62
N LEU A 103 15.93 6.74 4.77
CA LEU A 103 16.20 6.09 6.05
C LEU A 103 15.58 4.70 6.19
N GLY A 104 14.63 4.32 5.33
CA GLY A 104 13.99 3.00 5.40
C GLY A 104 13.46 2.72 6.80
N PHE A 105 13.89 1.64 7.46
CA PHE A 105 13.45 1.29 8.83
C PHE A 105 13.67 2.36 9.89
N ARG A 106 14.68 3.21 9.70
CA ARG A 106 15.09 4.29 10.61
C ARG A 106 14.31 5.59 10.38
N TRP A 107 13.32 5.59 9.49
CA TRP A 107 12.47 6.77 9.21
C TRP A 107 11.85 7.40 10.46
N VAL A 108 11.63 6.58 11.50
CA VAL A 108 10.98 7.00 12.73
C VAL A 108 11.90 7.87 13.61
N ASP A 109 13.21 7.73 13.47
CA ASP A 109 14.20 8.44 14.28
C ASP A 109 14.11 9.96 14.18
N PRO A 110 14.11 10.58 12.98
CA PRO A 110 13.98 12.05 12.88
C PRO A 110 12.66 12.56 13.46
N VAL A 111 11.58 11.78 13.37
CA VAL A 111 10.29 12.14 13.98
C VAL A 111 10.39 12.13 15.51
N MET A 112 11.01 11.08 16.08
CA MET A 112 11.20 10.97 17.53
C MET A 112 12.14 12.03 18.09
N ALA A 113 13.21 12.36 17.36
CA ALA A 113 14.13 13.42 17.72
C ALA A 113 13.40 14.78 17.75
N TRP A 114 12.68 15.11 16.68
CA TRP A 114 11.88 16.33 16.59
C TRP A 114 10.82 16.41 17.70
N MET A 115 10.12 15.32 18.01
CA MET A 115 9.17 15.29 19.13
C MET A 115 9.85 15.56 20.49
N SER A 116 11.03 14.98 20.70
CA SER A 116 11.78 15.16 21.95
C SER A 116 12.24 16.61 22.13
N GLU A 117 12.67 17.26 21.04
CA GLU A 117 12.99 18.70 21.02
C GLU A 117 11.78 19.58 21.36
N HIS A 118 10.56 19.11 21.08
CA HIS A 118 9.31 19.78 21.43
C HIS A 118 8.75 19.36 22.80
N GLY A 119 9.56 18.71 23.64
CA GLY A 119 9.20 18.34 25.01
C GLY A 119 8.32 17.11 25.15
N GLU A 120 8.16 16.33 24.08
CA GLU A 120 7.27 15.17 24.04
C GLU A 120 8.04 13.86 24.15
N LYS A 121 7.50 12.90 24.90
CA LYS A 121 8.09 11.55 24.99
C LYS A 121 7.62 10.70 23.80
N PRO A 122 8.48 10.34 22.84
CA PRO A 122 8.04 9.63 21.64
C PRO A 122 7.63 8.19 21.94
N ARG A 123 6.63 7.71 21.20
CA ARG A 123 6.18 6.31 21.23
C ARG A 123 6.29 5.71 19.84
N GLU A 124 7.37 4.97 19.60
CA GLU A 124 7.69 4.39 18.29
C GLU A 124 6.54 3.55 17.72
N GLU A 125 5.93 2.68 18.53
CA GLU A 125 4.80 1.84 18.10
C GLU A 125 3.59 2.67 17.63
N GLY A 126 3.35 3.80 18.30
CA GLY A 126 2.33 4.77 17.91
C GLY A 126 2.63 5.37 16.54
N LEU A 127 3.88 5.81 16.32
CA LEU A 127 4.34 6.36 15.04
C LEU A 127 4.21 5.32 13.92
N ARG A 128 4.66 4.08 14.12
CA ARG A 128 4.51 3.00 13.13
C ARG A 128 3.05 2.71 12.80
N SER A 129 2.18 2.69 13.81
CA SER A 129 0.74 2.52 13.63
C SER A 129 0.10 3.71 12.89
N GLY A 130 0.56 4.92 13.17
CA GLY A 130 0.15 6.14 12.48
C GLY A 130 0.55 6.15 11.01
N LEU A 131 1.80 5.77 10.70
CA LEU A 131 2.28 5.64 9.34
C LEU A 131 1.41 4.66 8.55
N LEU A 132 1.09 3.48 9.12
CA LEU A 132 0.18 2.52 8.48
C LEU A 132 -1.15 3.18 8.09
N CYS A 133 -1.74 4.00 8.98
CA CYS A 133 -2.97 4.73 8.68
C CYS A 133 -2.82 5.73 7.54
N LEU A 134 -1.74 6.52 7.51
CA LEU A 134 -1.48 7.47 6.43
C LEU A 134 -1.29 6.77 5.08
N LEU A 135 -0.66 5.58 5.08
CA LEU A 135 -0.49 4.75 3.89
C LEU A 135 -1.82 4.20 3.37
N VAL A 136 -2.65 3.62 4.24
CA VAL A 136 -3.93 3.02 3.80
C VAL A 136 -5.01 4.05 3.51
N ALA A 137 -4.98 5.21 4.17
CA ALA A 137 -5.84 6.36 3.89
C ALA A 137 -5.42 7.14 2.65
N ASP A 138 -4.32 6.74 1.99
CA ASP A 138 -3.77 7.37 0.80
C ASP A 138 -3.39 8.84 1.02
N VAL A 139 -2.90 9.20 2.20
CA VAL A 139 -2.43 10.57 2.49
C VAL A 139 -1.03 10.79 1.91
N ILE A 140 -0.22 9.73 1.91
CA ILE A 140 1.13 9.70 1.33
C ILE A 140 1.33 8.36 0.62
N ARG A 141 2.20 8.34 -0.39
CA ARG A 141 2.69 7.12 -1.02
C ARG A 141 4.21 7.16 -0.98
N PRO A 142 4.88 6.43 -0.10
CA PRO A 142 6.32 6.33 -0.16
C PRO A 142 6.80 5.60 -1.41
N ASP A 143 8.09 5.70 -1.64
CA ASP A 143 8.72 5.08 -2.79
C ASP A 143 8.76 3.56 -2.61
N LEU A 144 8.82 2.82 -3.74
CA LEU A 144 8.75 1.36 -3.67
C LEU A 144 9.92 0.78 -2.86
N GLU A 145 11.10 1.38 -2.96
CA GLU A 145 12.26 0.99 -2.15
C GLU A 145 12.01 1.13 -0.65
N PHE A 146 11.46 2.28 -0.23
CA PHE A 146 11.06 2.49 1.17
C PHE A 146 10.05 1.43 1.62
N MET A 147 9.02 1.19 0.81
CA MET A 147 7.99 0.21 1.11
C MET A 147 8.54 -1.21 1.25
N LEU A 148 9.45 -1.62 0.36
CA LEU A 148 10.13 -2.92 0.42
C LEU A 148 11.01 -3.06 1.66
N LYS A 149 11.58 -1.96 2.15
CA LYS A 149 12.26 -1.95 3.44
C LYS A 149 11.23 -2.18 4.54
N ILE A 150 10.22 -1.32 4.71
CA ILE A 150 9.38 -1.29 5.93
C ILE A 150 8.29 -2.39 6.02
N VAL A 151 7.86 -2.99 4.91
CA VAL A 151 6.78 -3.98 4.91
C VAL A 151 7.32 -5.37 5.28
N ARG A 152 6.94 -5.88 6.45
CA ARG A 152 7.37 -7.22 6.93
C ARG A 152 6.28 -8.11 7.54
N SER A 153 5.05 -7.63 7.68
CA SER A 153 4.02 -8.32 8.47
C SER A 153 2.79 -8.72 7.64
N LYS A 154 2.15 -9.83 7.99
CA LYS A 154 0.84 -10.23 7.42
C LYS A 154 -0.25 -9.17 7.66
N TYR A 155 -0.14 -8.41 8.75
CA TYR A 155 -1.07 -7.33 9.10
C TYR A 155 -1.02 -6.17 8.10
N TRP A 156 0.08 -6.01 7.36
CA TRP A 156 0.18 -5.07 6.24
C TRP A 156 -0.89 -5.35 5.18
N ARG A 157 -0.92 -6.60 4.70
CA ARG A 157 -1.88 -7.03 3.68
C ARG A 157 -3.30 -6.84 4.18
N GLU A 158 -3.59 -7.31 5.40
CA GLU A 158 -4.93 -7.19 6.00
C GLU A 158 -5.39 -5.72 6.09
N ALA A 159 -4.50 -4.81 6.52
CA ALA A 159 -4.81 -3.39 6.58
C ALA A 159 -5.08 -2.79 5.19
N VAL A 160 -4.29 -3.13 4.17
CA VAL A 160 -4.50 -2.65 2.79
C VAL A 160 -5.81 -3.18 2.20
N VAL A 161 -6.10 -4.47 2.40
CA VAL A 161 -7.35 -5.10 1.96
C VAL A 161 -8.54 -4.40 2.62
N GLN A 162 -8.52 -4.22 3.94
CA GLN A 162 -9.65 -3.66 4.68
C GLN A 162 -9.90 -2.19 4.36
N HIS A 163 -8.84 -1.40 4.21
CA HIS A 163 -8.96 0.05 4.26
C HIS A 163 -8.76 0.75 2.90
N ARG A 164 -8.02 0.13 1.98
CA ARG A 164 -7.60 0.80 0.74
C ARG A 164 -8.28 0.24 -0.52
N ASP A 165 -8.34 -1.08 -0.66
CA ASP A 165 -8.90 -1.70 -1.87
C ASP A 165 -9.65 -3.03 -1.63
N PRO A 166 -10.68 -3.05 -0.76
CA PRO A 166 -11.40 -4.29 -0.43
C PRO A 166 -12.02 -4.95 -1.67
N ALA A 167 -12.65 -4.16 -2.54
CA ALA A 167 -13.25 -4.67 -3.77
C ALA A 167 -12.21 -5.19 -4.77
N GLY A 168 -11.00 -4.62 -4.78
CA GLY A 168 -9.92 -5.08 -5.64
C GLY A 168 -9.38 -6.43 -5.22
N PHE A 169 -9.16 -6.62 -3.93
CA PHE A 169 -8.71 -7.90 -3.38
C PHE A 169 -9.79 -8.99 -3.44
N ALA A 170 -11.07 -8.66 -3.22
CA ALA A 170 -12.17 -9.59 -3.43
C ALA A 170 -12.19 -10.15 -4.86
N ARG A 171 -11.94 -9.29 -5.87
CA ARG A 171 -11.83 -9.75 -7.27
C ARG A 171 -10.65 -10.68 -7.52
N ILE A 172 -9.52 -10.48 -6.83
CA ILE A 172 -8.36 -11.39 -6.92
C ILE A 172 -8.77 -12.75 -6.35
N GLU A 173 -9.40 -12.76 -5.19
CA GLU A 173 -9.88 -13.97 -4.51
C GLU A 173 -10.91 -14.74 -5.34
N GLU A 174 -11.86 -14.05 -5.98
CA GLU A 174 -12.85 -14.67 -6.88
C GLU A 174 -12.25 -15.29 -8.14
N SER A 175 -11.09 -14.79 -8.59
CA SER A 175 -10.50 -15.16 -9.89
C SER A 175 -9.39 -16.20 -9.81
N ALA A 176 -8.85 -16.44 -8.62
CA ALA A 176 -7.69 -17.30 -8.42
C ALA A 176 -8.06 -18.61 -7.70
N ASP A 177 -7.25 -19.64 -7.92
CA ASP A 177 -7.41 -20.92 -7.26
C ASP A 177 -7.27 -20.78 -5.73
N PRO A 178 -8.23 -21.27 -4.91
CA PRO A 178 -8.19 -21.11 -3.46
C PRO A 178 -6.98 -21.78 -2.79
N VAL A 179 -6.50 -22.91 -3.32
CA VAL A 179 -5.32 -23.62 -2.79
C VAL A 179 -4.07 -22.80 -3.07
N LEU A 180 -3.95 -22.24 -4.28
CA LEU A 180 -2.86 -21.34 -4.64
C LEU A 180 -2.87 -20.06 -3.78
N LEU A 181 -4.03 -19.44 -3.55
CA LEU A 181 -4.16 -18.25 -2.73
C LEU A 181 -3.75 -18.49 -1.27
N ALA A 182 -4.09 -19.65 -0.72
CA ALA A 182 -3.72 -20.04 0.64
C ALA A 182 -2.23 -20.43 0.77
N SER A 183 -1.54 -20.71 -0.35
CA SER A 183 -0.13 -21.07 -0.35
C SER A 183 0.79 -19.92 0.07
N ARG A 184 2.01 -20.25 0.49
CA ARG A 184 3.06 -19.26 0.78
C ARG A 184 3.32 -18.31 -0.40
N LEU A 185 3.27 -18.82 -1.62
CA LEU A 185 3.47 -18.03 -2.84
C LEU A 185 2.31 -17.06 -3.07
N GLY A 186 1.07 -17.52 -2.89
CA GLY A 186 -0.13 -16.67 -2.99
C GLY A 186 -0.13 -15.53 -1.97
N LEU A 187 0.21 -15.84 -0.72
CA LEU A 187 0.35 -14.83 0.34
C LEU A 187 1.43 -13.79 0.03
N LEU A 188 2.58 -14.23 -0.51
CA LEU A 188 3.65 -13.33 -0.93
C LEU A 188 3.20 -12.44 -2.10
N ALA A 189 2.56 -13.01 -3.12
CA ALA A 189 2.05 -12.27 -4.27
C ALA A 189 1.02 -11.22 -3.84
N CYS A 190 0.06 -11.57 -2.99
CA CYS A 190 -0.92 -10.62 -2.45
C CYS A 190 -0.26 -9.51 -1.62
N SER A 191 0.79 -9.82 -0.86
CA SER A 191 1.57 -8.80 -0.14
C SER A 191 2.28 -7.83 -1.10
N GLN A 192 2.87 -8.34 -2.19
CA GLN A 192 3.49 -7.51 -3.21
C GLN A 192 2.47 -6.64 -3.95
N ILE A 193 1.30 -7.19 -4.29
CA ILE A 193 0.19 -6.44 -4.89
C ILE A 193 -0.25 -5.30 -3.97
N ALA A 194 -0.40 -5.56 -2.66
CA ALA A 194 -0.74 -4.55 -1.67
C ALA A 194 0.32 -3.43 -1.62
N THR A 195 1.60 -3.80 -1.62
CA THR A 195 2.73 -2.86 -1.65
C THR A 195 2.73 -1.98 -2.90
N ILE A 196 2.51 -2.57 -4.08
CA ILE A 196 2.44 -1.83 -5.35
C ILE A 196 1.22 -0.90 -5.36
N ALA A 197 0.06 -1.36 -4.88
CA ALA A 197 -1.17 -0.56 -4.82
C ALA A 197 -1.04 0.67 -3.90
N VAL A 198 -0.30 0.54 -2.80
CA VAL A 198 0.03 1.68 -1.93
C VAL A 198 1.05 2.59 -2.60
N ALA A 199 2.20 2.06 -3.04
CA ALA A 199 3.30 2.88 -3.54
C ALA A 199 2.96 3.63 -4.85
N LYS A 200 2.24 2.99 -5.77
CA LYS A 200 1.96 3.52 -7.11
C LYS A 200 0.52 4.02 -7.28
N GLY A 201 -0.35 3.72 -6.32
CA GLY A 201 -1.78 4.04 -6.42
C GLY A 201 -2.56 3.13 -7.36
N GLY A 202 -3.82 3.51 -7.56
CA GLY A 202 -4.82 2.74 -8.29
C GLY A 202 -5.54 1.72 -7.42
N ARG A 203 -6.82 1.48 -7.72
CA ARG A 203 -7.58 0.33 -7.22
C ARG A 203 -7.46 -0.81 -8.24
N SER A 204 -7.48 -2.06 -7.80
CA SER A 204 -7.36 -3.25 -8.64
C SER A 204 -8.62 -3.39 -9.50
N ARG A 205 -8.73 -2.63 -10.58
CA ARG A 205 -9.86 -2.64 -11.53
C ARG A 205 -9.68 -3.77 -12.56
N ARG A 206 -10.77 -4.44 -12.94
CA ARG A 206 -10.82 -5.14 -14.24
C ARG A 206 -10.73 -4.09 -15.33
N ARG A 207 -9.78 -4.24 -16.27
CA ARG A 207 -9.94 -3.61 -17.59
C ARG A 207 -11.00 -4.42 -18.33
N HIS A 208 -12.11 -3.79 -18.71
CA HIS A 208 -13.21 -4.44 -19.44
C HIS A 208 -12.88 -4.75 -20.92
N SER A 209 -11.62 -4.66 -21.33
CA SER A 209 -11.18 -4.87 -22.72
C SER A 209 -10.03 -5.88 -22.77
N TRP A 210 -10.35 -7.15 -22.60
CA TRP A 210 -9.51 -8.25 -23.08
C TRP A 210 -10.39 -9.15 -23.96
N ARG A 211 -10.51 -8.80 -25.24
CA ARG A 211 -10.68 -9.82 -26.28
C ARG A 211 -9.27 -10.19 -26.70
N LEU A 212 -8.87 -11.42 -26.45
CA LEU A 212 -7.72 -12.00 -27.14
C LEU A 212 -8.13 -12.18 -28.62
N PRO A 213 -7.23 -11.92 -29.60
CA PRO A 213 -7.42 -12.41 -30.95
C PRO A 213 -7.43 -13.94 -30.99
#